data_AF-A0A964X0F2-F1
#
_entry.id   AF-A0A964X0F2-F1
#
_cell.length_a   1.000
_cell.length_b   1.000
_cell.length_c   1.000
_cell.angle_alpha   90.00
_cell.angle_beta   90.00
_cell.angle_gamma   90.00
#
_symmetry.space_group_name_H-M   'P 1'
#
loop_
_entity.id
_entity.type
_entity.pdbx_description
1 polymer ?
#
loop_
_entity_poly.entity_id
_entity_poly.type
_entity_poly.pdbx_seq_one_letter_code
_entity_poly.pdbx_strand_id
1 'polypeptide(L)'
;MRPVLLLLLLAGCGSSLNLPALVDPAQAQRRGATEMAVKSAFPQILAEIEAGGGPALTRAMDTAGVPPGDREARTRQLQGDIALRGGNAAALVAALMLYGR
;
A
#
# COMPACT_ATOMS: atom_id res chain seq x y z
N MET A 1 -29.78 -9.61 -43.89
CA MET A 1 -29.15 -8.33 -43.53
C MET A 1 -29.55 -7.98 -42.11
N ARG A 2 -28.68 -8.26 -41.13
CA ARG A 2 -28.87 -7.94 -39.71
C ARG A 2 -27.62 -7.19 -39.24
N PRO A 3 -27.61 -5.85 -39.27
CA PRO A 3 -26.51 -5.07 -38.73
C PRO A 3 -26.82 -4.86 -37.24
N VAL A 4 -26.54 -5.87 -36.43
CA VAL A 4 -26.59 -5.73 -34.97
C VAL A 4 -25.15 -5.88 -34.50
N LEU A 5 -24.55 -4.71 -34.26
CA LEU A 5 -23.82 -4.46 -33.02
C LEU A 5 -22.66 -5.47 -32.80
N LEU A 6 -21.52 -5.35 -33.49
CA LEU A 6 -20.47 -4.37 -33.16
C LEU A 6 -20.38 -3.99 -31.67
N LEU A 7 -20.55 -4.95 -30.76
CA LEU A 7 -20.08 -4.87 -29.38
C LEU A 7 -18.55 -5.00 -29.39
N LEU A 8 -17.93 -3.89 -29.77
CA LEU A 8 -16.54 -3.56 -29.54
C LEU A 8 -16.13 -3.97 -28.13
N LEU A 9 -15.24 -4.96 -28.05
CA LEU A 9 -13.88 -4.79 -27.52
C LEU A 9 -13.67 -3.61 -26.55
N LEU A 10 -14.38 -3.58 -25.42
CA LEU A 10 -13.83 -2.93 -24.22
C LEU A 10 -12.77 -3.86 -23.65
N ALA A 11 -11.60 -3.79 -24.30
CA ALA A 11 -10.33 -4.20 -23.73
C ALA A 11 -10.25 -3.67 -22.29
N GLY A 12 -10.03 -4.58 -21.35
CA GLY A 12 -9.85 -4.26 -19.96
C GLY A 12 -8.69 -3.30 -19.78
N CYS A 13 -8.99 -2.02 -19.55
CA CYS A 13 -8.10 -1.13 -18.85
C CYS A 13 -8.10 -1.54 -17.37
N GLY A 14 -7.36 -2.60 -17.06
CA GLY A 14 -7.03 -3.03 -15.69
C GLY A 14 -6.02 -2.11 -15.00
N SER A 15 -5.82 -0.89 -15.49
CA SER A 15 -5.22 0.18 -14.70
C SER A 15 -6.38 0.77 -13.90
N SER A 16 -6.65 0.22 -12.71
CA SER A 16 -7.47 0.90 -11.71
C SER A 16 -6.89 2.30 -11.55
N LEU A 17 -7.47 3.30 -12.22
CA LEU A 17 -7.05 4.68 -12.08
C LEU A 17 -7.07 4.96 -10.59
N ASN A 18 -5.92 5.32 -10.02
CA ASN A 18 -5.89 5.84 -8.67
C ASN A 18 -6.32 7.30 -8.78
N LEU A 19 -7.62 7.55 -8.99
CA LEU A 19 -8.21 8.88 -9.11
C LEU A 19 -7.70 9.86 -8.03
N PRO A 20 -7.51 9.46 -6.76
CA PRO A 20 -6.91 10.32 -5.74
C PRO A 20 -5.52 10.88 -6.09
N ALA A 21 -4.65 10.10 -6.74
CA ALA A 21 -3.29 10.53 -7.07
C ALA A 21 -3.24 11.59 -8.19
N LEU A 22 -4.30 11.69 -9.00
CA LEU A 22 -4.44 12.72 -10.03
C LEU A 22 -5.03 14.02 -9.50
N VAL A 23 -5.67 13.97 -8.33
CA VAL A 23 -6.48 15.07 -7.77
C VAL A 23 -5.80 15.71 -6.55
N ASP A 24 -4.88 15.01 -5.88
CA ASP A 24 -4.13 15.51 -4.74
C ASP A 24 -2.61 15.20 -4.84
N PRO A 25 -1.76 16.20 -5.13
CA PRO A 25 -0.32 16.01 -5.24
C PRO A 25 0.33 15.61 -3.90
N ALA A 26 -0.26 15.96 -2.76
CA ALA A 26 0.26 15.56 -1.45
C ALA A 26 0.05 14.05 -1.22
N GLN A 27 -1.09 13.51 -1.64
CA GLN A 27 -1.34 12.07 -1.59
C GLN A 27 -0.43 11.29 -2.54
N ALA A 28 -0.21 11.78 -3.76
CA ALA A 28 0.72 11.17 -4.70
C ALA A 28 2.15 11.12 -4.12
N GLN A 29 2.59 12.23 -3.52
CA GLN A 29 3.91 12.31 -2.88
C GLN A 29 4.03 11.35 -1.68
N ARG A 30 3.03 11.30 -0.80
CA ARG A 30 3.00 10.40 0.35
C ARG A 30 3.06 8.93 -0.08
N ARG A 31 2.29 8.58 -1.11
CA ARG A 31 2.31 7.22 -1.70
C ARG A 31 3.68 6.88 -2.26
N GLY A 32 4.31 7.79 -3.02
CA GLY A 32 5.65 7.59 -3.56
C GLY A 32 6.71 7.40 -2.47
N ALA A 33 6.68 8.22 -1.42
CA ALA A 33 7.59 8.09 -0.28
C ALA A 33 7.40 6.76 0.47
N THR A 34 6.15 6.33 0.67
CA THR A 34 5.82 5.05 1.31
C THR A 34 6.29 3.87 0.48
N GLU A 35 6.07 3.91 -0.84
CA GLU A 35 6.56 2.86 -1.74
C GLU A 35 8.08 2.72 -1.69
N MET A 36 8.80 3.84 -1.69
CA MET A 36 10.26 3.84 -1.59
C MET A 36 10.73 3.27 -0.25
N ALA A 37 10.12 3.69 0.86
CA ALA A 37 10.48 3.19 2.18
C ALA A 37 10.24 1.67 2.32
N VAL A 38 9.09 1.19 1.82
CA VAL A 38 8.75 -0.23 1.89
C VAL A 38 9.63 -1.07 0.98
N LYS A 39 9.76 -0.71 -0.30
CA LYS A 39 10.49 -1.52 -1.29
C LYS A 39 11.98 -1.60 -0.99
N SER A 40 12.58 -0.54 -0.45
CA SER A 40 14.01 -0.52 -0.13
C SER A 40 14.41 -1.35 1.09
N ALA A 41 13.47 -1.65 1.99
CA ALA A 41 13.73 -2.37 3.23
C ALA A 41 12.77 -3.56 3.45
N PHE A 42 12.15 -4.07 2.39
CA PHE A 42 11.01 -4.98 2.51
C PHE A 42 11.28 -6.23 3.38
N PRO A 43 12.38 -6.99 3.21
CA PRO A 43 12.66 -8.15 4.07
C PRO A 43 12.86 -7.76 5.54
N GLN A 44 13.49 -6.62 5.81
CA GLN A 44 13.69 -6.11 7.17
C GLN A 44 12.35 -5.71 7.80
N ILE A 45 11.47 -5.06 7.05
CA ILE A 45 10.15 -4.67 7.55
C ILE A 45 9.33 -5.91 7.93
N LEU A 46 9.40 -7.00 7.15
CA LEU A 46 8.72 -8.25 7.50
C LEU A 46 9.25 -8.83 8.83
N ALA A 47 10.57 -8.88 9.00
CA ALA A 47 11.18 -9.34 10.25
C ALA A 47 10.80 -8.44 11.45
N GLU A 48 10.74 -7.12 11.25
CA GLU A 48 10.34 -6.17 12.28
C GLU A 48 8.84 -6.27 12.61
N ILE A 49 7.97 -6.57 11.62
CA ILE A 49 6.56 -6.87 11.90
C ILE A 49 6.47 -8.10 12.81
N GLU A 50 7.18 -9.19 12.51
CA GLU A 50 7.20 -10.40 13.34
C GLU A 50 7.77 -10.10 14.74
N ALA A 51 8.80 -9.26 14.85
CA ALA A 51 9.38 -8.83 16.12
C ALA A 51 8.52 -7.85 16.93
N GLY A 52 7.41 -7.35 16.37
CA GLY A 52 6.51 -6.40 17.03
C GLY A 52 6.91 -4.93 16.88
N GLY A 53 7.91 -4.62 16.06
CA GLY A 53 8.35 -3.28 15.74
C GLY A 53 9.81 -3.20 15.31
N GLY A 54 10.20 -2.03 14.81
CA GLY A 54 11.58 -1.72 14.48
C GLY A 54 11.71 -0.44 13.66
N PRO A 55 12.95 0.00 13.39
CA PRO A 55 13.22 1.27 12.73
C PRO A 55 12.75 1.33 11.27
N ALA A 56 12.81 0.24 10.51
CA ALA A 56 12.38 0.22 9.11
C ALA A 56 10.85 0.29 9.00
N LEU A 57 10.13 -0.48 9.83
CA LEU A 57 8.67 -0.44 9.93
C LEU A 57 8.20 0.93 10.43
N THR A 58 8.88 1.49 11.43
CA THR A 58 8.60 2.84 11.96
C THR A 58 8.73 3.88 10.86
N ARG A 59 9.82 3.85 10.09
CA ARG A 59 10.04 4.76 8.96
C ARG A 59 8.96 4.60 7.89
N ALA A 60 8.56 3.38 7.56
CA ALA A 60 7.48 3.15 6.60
C ALA A 60 6.14 3.72 7.09
N MET A 61 5.83 3.54 8.39
CA MET A 61 4.67 4.14 9.04
C MET A 61 4.74 5.67 9.08
N ASP A 62 5.92 6.27 9.28
CA ASP A 62 6.13 7.72 9.20
C ASP A 62 5.80 8.23 7.80
N THR A 63 6.34 7.60 6.75
CA THR A 63 6.09 8.02 5.35
C THR A 63 4.64 7.86 4.94
N ALA A 64 3.93 6.89 5.51
CA ALA A 64 2.51 6.68 5.26
C ALA A 64 1.62 7.61 6.10
N GLY A 65 2.17 8.32 7.09
CA GLY A 65 1.40 9.21 7.97
C GLY A 65 0.60 8.47 9.04
N VAL A 66 1.06 7.29 9.49
CA VAL A 66 0.40 6.53 10.56
C VAL A 66 0.65 7.24 11.91
N PRO A 67 -0.41 7.63 12.65
CA PRO A 67 -0.27 8.29 13.94
C PRO A 67 0.52 7.42 14.94
N PRO A 68 1.46 7.99 15.73
CA PRO A 68 2.24 7.23 16.71
C PRO A 68 1.40 6.39 17.68
N GLY A 69 0.27 6.93 18.15
CA GLY A 69 -0.65 6.22 19.05
C GLY A 69 -1.36 5.02 18.42
N ASP A 70 -1.43 4.94 17.10
CA ASP A 70 -2.09 3.84 16.40
C ASP A 70 -1.10 2.70 16.06
N ARG A 71 0.23 2.95 16.10
CA ARG A 71 1.25 2.05 15.53
C ARG A 71 1.27 0.67 16.16
N GLU A 72 1.18 0.57 17.48
CA GLU A 72 1.21 -0.72 18.16
C GLU A 72 0.03 -1.61 17.72
N ALA A 73 -1.16 -1.03 17.61
CA ALA A 73 -2.35 -1.73 17.11
C ALA A 73 -2.19 -2.13 15.63
N ARG A 74 -1.58 -1.26 14.80
CA ARG A 74 -1.32 -1.57 13.38
C ARG A 74 -0.26 -2.64 13.20
N THR A 75 0.78 -2.67 14.03
CA THR A 75 1.77 -3.75 14.00
C THR A 75 1.11 -5.08 14.34
N ARG A 76 0.26 -5.15 15.37
CA ARG A 76 -0.51 -6.36 15.69
C ARG A 76 -1.42 -6.81 14.54
N GLN A 77 -2.08 -5.87 13.86
CA GLN A 77 -2.87 -6.18 12.69
C GLN A 77 -2.01 -6.75 11.55
N LEU A 78 -0.84 -6.15 11.28
CA LEU A 78 0.10 -6.62 10.26
C LEU A 78 0.67 -8.01 10.58
N GLN A 79 0.89 -8.33 11.85
CA GLN A 79 1.30 -9.68 12.29
C GLN A 79 0.23 -10.72 11.96
N GLY A 80 -1.05 -10.41 12.23
CA GLY A 80 -2.16 -11.30 11.87
C GLY A 80 -2.31 -11.51 10.36
N ASP A 81 -1.97 -10.49 9.57
CA ASP A 81 -2.07 -10.50 8.11
C ASP A 81 -0.75 -10.83 7.40
N ILE A 82 0.30 -11.27 8.11
CA ILE A 82 1.67 -11.32 7.57
C ILE A 82 1.78 -12.20 6.32
N ALA A 83 1.03 -13.31 6.27
CA ALA A 83 0.98 -14.22 5.11
C ALA A 83 0.45 -13.53 3.84
N LEU A 84 -0.43 -12.53 3.98
CA LEU A 84 -0.97 -11.74 2.86
C LEU A 84 0.02 -10.68 2.37
N ARG A 85 0.97 -10.28 3.22
CA ARG A 85 1.91 -9.18 2.94
C ARG A 85 3.30 -9.67 2.58
N GLY A 86 3.75 -10.80 3.12
CA GLY A 86 5.12 -11.33 2.98
C GLY A 86 5.54 -11.60 1.53
N GLY A 87 4.61 -11.90 0.64
CA GLY A 87 4.88 -12.09 -0.79
C GLY A 87 4.72 -10.83 -1.66
N ASN A 88 4.26 -9.70 -1.10
CA ASN A 88 3.83 -8.56 -1.90
C ASN A 88 4.05 -7.20 -1.20
N ALA A 89 5.16 -6.54 -1.55
CA ALA A 89 5.46 -5.18 -1.07
C ALA A 89 4.37 -4.15 -1.40
N ALA A 90 3.69 -4.28 -2.55
CA ALA A 90 2.60 -3.36 -2.90
C ALA A 90 1.38 -3.55 -1.98
N ALA A 91 1.10 -4.78 -1.53
CA ALA A 91 0.07 -5.05 -0.55
C ALA A 91 0.41 -4.42 0.81
N LEU A 92 1.68 -4.42 1.22
CA LEU A 92 2.11 -3.75 2.44
C LEU A 92 1.97 -2.22 2.33
N VAL A 93 2.39 -1.63 1.21
CA VAL A 93 2.19 -0.19 0.95
C VAL A 93 0.71 0.19 1.06
N ALA A 94 -0.18 -0.58 0.44
CA ALA A 94 -1.61 -0.30 0.49
C ALA A 94 -2.17 -0.34 1.92
N ALA A 95 -1.72 -1.28 2.75
CA ALA A 95 -2.11 -1.36 4.16
C ALA A 95 -1.62 -0.14 4.96
N LEU A 96 -0.35 0.26 4.79
CA LEU A 96 0.20 1.41 5.48
C LEU A 96 -0.51 2.72 5.07
N MET A 97 -0.78 2.89 3.78
CA MET A 97 -1.53 4.04 3.26
C MET A 97 -2.96 4.10 3.81
N LEU A 98 -3.59 2.93 4.09
CA LEU A 98 -4.91 2.86 4.72
C LEU A 98 -4.87 3.27 6.21
N TYR A 99 -3.76 3.01 6.90
CA TYR A 99 -3.58 3.39 8.30
C TYR A 99 -3.22 4.87 8.48
N GLY A 100 -2.64 5.47 7.45
CA GLY A 100 -2.27 6.89 7.42
C GLY A 100 -3.46 7.83 7.31
N ARG A 101 -3.27 9.08 7.74
CA ARG A 101 -4.24 10.18 7.57
C ARG A 101 -3.64 11.32 6.77
#